data_AF-A0A2E0XW53-F1
#
_entry.id   AF-A0A2E0XW53-F1
#
_cell.length_a   1.000
_cell.length_b   1.000
_cell.length_c   1.000
_cell.angle_alpha   90.00
_cell.angle_beta   90.00
_cell.angle_gamma   90.00
#
_symmetry.space_group_name_H-M   'P 1'
#
loop_
_entity.id
_entity.type
_entity.pdbx_description
1 polymer ?
#
loop_
_entity_poly.entity_id
_entity_poly.type
_entity_poly.pdbx_seq_one_letter_code
_entity_poly.pdbx_strand_id
1 'polypeptide(L)'
;MNSETPLSPDTPDPDSNMDQATISRLLGMAAGPPVKPADALALRMQGEDGQVWAIRTLADPPVEGFDNKSLLRPPVDLEALRELHRLGKRRFHEAKRADEQHAGLLWYLMAIGIAIVDHGVKLSSQPEDEVVDAILVVADALPNPWRARLEAIDL
;
A
#
# COMPACT_ATOMS: atom_id res chain seq x y z
N MET A 1 40.32 42.47 -56.09
CA MET A 1 38.99 41.98 -55.67
C MET A 1 39.16 40.55 -55.23
N ASN A 2 39.03 40.29 -53.93
CA ASN A 2 38.55 39.06 -53.29
C ASN A 2 38.79 39.25 -51.79
N SER A 3 37.78 39.79 -51.12
CA SER A 3 37.76 39.97 -49.67
C SER A 3 37.46 38.64 -49.01
N GLU A 4 38.33 38.24 -48.09
CA GLU A 4 38.07 37.21 -47.10
C GLU A 4 36.95 37.68 -46.15
N THR A 5 35.93 36.85 -45.96
CA THR A 5 34.94 37.00 -44.89
C THR A 5 35.11 35.82 -43.92
N PRO A 6 35.31 36.07 -42.61
CA PRO A 6 35.57 35.02 -41.63
C PRO A 6 34.28 34.25 -41.27
N LEU A 7 34.42 32.93 -41.08
CA LEU A 7 33.41 32.06 -40.48
C LEU A 7 33.20 32.47 -39.01
N SER A 8 32.00 32.93 -38.68
CA SER A 8 31.57 33.11 -37.29
C SER A 8 31.44 31.74 -36.58
N PRO A 9 31.72 31.69 -35.27
CA PRO A 9 31.76 30.47 -34.48
C PRO A 9 30.35 29.89 -34.25
N ASP A 10 30.26 28.55 -34.35
CA ASP A 10 29.14 27.73 -33.88
C ASP A 10 28.69 28.22 -32.51
N THR A 11 27.55 28.89 -32.48
CA THR A 11 26.85 29.19 -31.23
C THR A 11 26.05 27.92 -30.92
N PRO A 12 26.34 27.20 -29.81
CA PRO A 12 25.58 26.03 -29.46
C PRO A 12 24.15 26.47 -29.14
N ASP A 13 23.21 25.88 -29.88
CA ASP A 13 21.77 26.10 -29.76
C ASP A 13 21.30 25.75 -28.34
N PRO A 14 20.79 26.71 -27.54
CA PRO A 14 20.27 26.42 -26.19
C PRO A 14 18.94 25.66 -26.22
N ASP A 15 18.34 25.47 -27.40
CA ASP A 15 17.12 24.67 -27.59
C ASP A 15 17.42 23.20 -27.93
N SER A 16 18.58 22.66 -27.48
CA SER A 16 18.76 21.21 -27.35
C SER A 16 17.75 20.67 -26.33
N ASN A 17 16.55 20.39 -26.86
CA ASN A 17 15.45 19.65 -26.27
C ASN A 17 16.01 18.62 -25.32
N MET A 18 15.91 18.94 -24.03
CA MET A 18 16.26 18.04 -22.96
C MET A 18 15.40 16.78 -23.16
N ASP A 19 16.04 15.71 -23.64
CA ASP A 19 15.38 14.48 -24.07
C ASP A 19 14.43 14.01 -22.95
N GLN A 20 13.20 13.68 -23.32
CA GLN A 20 12.16 13.21 -22.41
C GLN A 20 12.63 11.97 -21.62
N ALA A 21 13.58 11.20 -22.17
CA ALA A 21 14.26 10.12 -21.46
C ALA A 21 15.16 10.62 -20.32
N THR A 22 15.85 11.75 -20.50
CA THR A 22 16.66 12.42 -19.47
C THR A 22 15.78 13.02 -18.39
N ILE A 23 14.64 13.63 -18.75
CA ILE A 23 13.66 14.15 -17.78
C ILE A 23 13.04 13.02 -16.96
N SER A 24 12.65 11.92 -17.61
CA SER A 24 12.09 10.74 -16.93
C SER A 24 13.12 10.06 -16.02
N ARG A 25 14.40 10.06 -16.41
CA ARG A 25 15.49 9.53 -15.59
C ARG A 25 15.81 10.43 -14.40
N LEU A 26 15.77 11.75 -14.57
CA LEU A 26 15.94 12.71 -13.48
C LEU A 26 14.75 12.70 -12.51
N LEU A 27 13.52 12.57 -13.01
CA LEU A 27 12.32 12.34 -12.19
C LEU A 27 12.38 10.99 -11.47
N GLY A 28 12.88 9.94 -12.11
CA GLY A 28 13.08 8.62 -11.51
C GLY A 28 14.22 8.57 -10.48
N MET A 29 15.21 9.47 -10.58
CA MET A 29 16.28 9.62 -9.58
C MET A 29 15.87 10.53 -8.41
N ALA A 30 14.94 11.47 -8.63
CA ALA A 30 14.35 12.32 -7.61
C ALA A 30 13.21 11.63 -6.85
N ALA A 31 12.54 10.67 -7.49
CA ALA A 31 11.63 9.75 -6.82
C ALA A 31 12.49 8.81 -5.98
N GLY A 32 12.45 8.99 -4.66
CA GLY A 32 13.04 8.03 -3.72
C GLY A 32 12.55 6.59 -4.01
N PRO A 33 13.18 5.57 -3.40
CA PRO A 33 12.76 4.19 -3.59
C PRO A 33 11.23 4.07 -3.41
N PRO A 34 10.55 3.29 -4.28
CA PRO A 34 9.10 3.18 -4.21
C PRO A 34 8.69 2.74 -2.81
N VAL A 35 7.94 3.59 -2.11
CA VAL A 35 7.42 3.30 -0.76
C VAL A 35 6.58 2.04 -0.85
N LYS A 36 6.85 1.03 -0.02
CA LYS A 36 6.05 -0.20 -0.04
C LYS A 36 4.60 0.16 0.32
N PRO A 37 3.58 -0.47 -0.28
CA PRO A 37 2.20 -0.14 0.02
C PRO A 37 1.82 -0.22 1.51
N ALA A 38 2.38 -1.19 2.24
CA ALA A 38 2.19 -1.33 3.68
C ALA A 38 2.76 -0.14 4.47
N ASP A 39 3.95 0.36 4.09
CA ASP A 39 4.55 1.55 4.71
C ASP A 39 3.69 2.80 4.47
N ALA A 40 3.17 2.96 3.25
CA ALA A 40 2.28 4.08 2.91
C ALA A 40 0.95 4.03 3.70
N LEU A 41 0.40 2.83 3.89
CA LEU A 41 -0.78 2.61 4.72
C LEU A 41 -0.48 2.88 6.21
N ALA A 42 0.67 2.40 6.73
CA ALA A 42 1.09 2.68 8.10
C ALA A 42 1.24 4.19 8.32
N LEU A 43 1.89 4.89 7.39
CA LEU A 43 2.01 6.35 7.41
C LEU A 43 0.64 7.05 7.39
N ARG A 44 -0.32 6.56 6.59
CA ARG A 44 -1.69 7.11 6.55
C ARG A 44 -2.42 7.01 7.90
N MET A 45 -2.10 6.01 8.71
CA MET A 45 -2.68 5.81 10.04
C MET A 45 -1.94 6.57 11.15
N GLN A 46 -0.82 7.22 10.85
CA GLN A 46 -0.12 8.06 11.81
C GLN A 46 -0.90 9.34 12.14
N GLY A 47 -0.79 9.79 13.38
CA GLY A 47 -1.51 10.97 13.87
C GLY A 47 -2.99 10.71 14.19
N GLU A 48 -3.63 11.72 14.77
CA GLU A 48 -5.02 11.60 15.29
C GLU A 48 -6.04 11.31 14.18
N ASP A 49 -6.00 12.07 13.07
CA ASP A 49 -6.89 11.85 11.92
C ASP A 49 -6.69 10.48 11.28
N GLY A 50 -5.45 9.98 11.26
CA GLY A 50 -5.10 8.64 10.80
C GLY A 50 -5.73 7.54 11.63
N GLN A 51 -5.64 7.67 12.96
CA GLN A 51 -6.24 6.73 13.90
C GLN A 51 -7.78 6.75 13.83
N VAL A 52 -8.40 7.93 13.75
CA VAL A 52 -9.86 8.05 13.58
C VAL A 52 -10.31 7.40 12.27
N TRP A 53 -9.56 7.60 11.18
CA TRP A 53 -9.83 6.93 9.91
C TRP A 53 -9.71 5.41 10.02
N ALA A 54 -8.67 4.89 10.66
CA ALA A 54 -8.47 3.45 10.81
C ALA A 54 -9.59 2.80 11.63
N ILE A 55 -9.97 3.41 12.75
CA ILE A 55 -11.08 2.95 13.60
C ILE A 55 -12.39 2.92 12.82
N ARG A 56 -12.69 3.99 12.06
CA ARG A 56 -13.91 4.05 11.23
C ARG A 56 -13.90 3.00 10.14
N THR A 57 -12.75 2.82 9.49
CA THR A 57 -12.59 1.80 8.44
C THR A 57 -12.85 0.43 9.04
N LEU A 58 -12.21 0.09 10.17
CA LEU A 58 -12.35 -1.22 10.83
C LEU A 58 -13.72 -1.47 11.45
N ALA A 59 -14.52 -0.43 11.69
CA ALA A 59 -15.88 -0.57 12.21
C ALA A 59 -16.88 -1.11 11.17
N ASP A 60 -16.57 -1.00 9.87
CA ASP A 60 -17.46 -1.36 8.77
C ASP A 60 -16.76 -2.30 7.76
N PRO A 61 -16.65 -3.61 8.06
CA PRO A 61 -16.11 -4.58 7.13
C PRO A 61 -16.91 -4.63 5.83
N PRO A 62 -16.26 -4.74 4.65
CA PRO A 62 -16.94 -4.76 3.37
C PRO A 62 -17.68 -6.07 3.07
N VAL A 63 -17.76 -6.99 4.04
CA VAL A 63 -18.44 -8.28 3.93
C VAL A 63 -19.80 -8.18 4.59
N GLU A 64 -20.86 -8.47 3.84
CA GLU A 64 -22.23 -8.42 4.34
C GLU A 64 -22.44 -9.39 5.52
N GLY A 65 -23.10 -8.91 6.59
CA GLY A 65 -23.34 -9.70 7.80
C GLY A 65 -22.12 -9.89 8.70
N PHE A 66 -20.97 -9.28 8.35
CA PHE A 66 -19.76 -9.31 9.15
C PHE A 66 -19.60 -8.03 9.96
N ASP A 67 -19.66 -8.14 11.28
CA ASP A 67 -19.32 -7.02 12.17
C ASP A 67 -17.84 -7.08 12.59
N ASN A 68 -17.33 -5.93 13.02
CA ASN A 68 -15.95 -5.80 13.47
C ASN A 68 -15.63 -6.70 14.69
N LYS A 69 -16.63 -6.96 15.55
CA LYS A 69 -16.51 -7.86 16.70
C LYS A 69 -16.34 -9.31 16.30
N SER A 70 -16.83 -9.72 15.13
CA SER A 70 -16.67 -11.07 14.61
C SER A 70 -15.23 -11.33 14.18
N LEU A 71 -14.54 -10.34 13.58
CA LEU A 71 -13.11 -10.44 13.24
C LEU A 71 -12.19 -10.54 14.48
N LEU A 72 -12.63 -9.99 15.61
CA LEU A 72 -11.89 -10.01 16.87
C LEU A 72 -12.15 -11.26 17.72
N ARG A 73 -13.11 -12.12 17.33
CA ARG A 73 -13.46 -13.34 18.06
C ARG A 73 -12.95 -14.57 17.29
N PRO A 74 -11.79 -15.15 17.67
CA PRO A 74 -11.31 -16.37 17.04
C PRO A 74 -12.18 -17.59 17.40
N PRO A 75 -12.30 -18.60 16.49
CA PRO A 75 -11.87 -18.53 15.11
C PRO A 75 -12.88 -17.78 14.24
N VAL A 76 -12.37 -16.96 13.33
CA VAL A 76 -13.16 -16.26 12.31
C VAL A 76 -13.44 -17.24 11.17
N ASP A 77 -14.64 -17.23 10.58
CA ASP A 77 -14.97 -18.12 9.46
C ASP A 77 -14.02 -17.93 8.25
N LEU A 78 -13.46 -19.03 7.73
CA LEU A 78 -12.46 -18.98 6.66
C LEU A 78 -13.05 -18.54 5.32
N GLU A 79 -14.31 -18.86 5.03
CA GLU A 79 -14.97 -18.39 3.81
C GLU A 79 -15.22 -16.88 3.86
N ALA A 80 -15.64 -16.35 5.01
CA ALA A 80 -15.72 -14.91 5.22
C ALA A 80 -14.36 -14.21 5.04
N LEU A 81 -13.26 -14.81 5.51
CA LEU A 81 -11.91 -14.28 5.30
C LEU A 81 -11.49 -14.31 3.82
N ARG A 82 -11.84 -15.37 3.08
CA ARG A 82 -11.60 -15.44 1.62
C ARG A 82 -12.34 -14.33 0.88
N GLU A 83 -13.58 -14.07 1.26
CA GLU A 83 -14.36 -12.98 0.67
C GLU A 83 -13.79 -11.60 1.04
N LEU A 84 -13.44 -11.38 2.32
CA LEU A 84 -12.78 -10.15 2.76
C LEU A 84 -11.47 -9.90 2.00
N HIS A 85 -10.64 -10.93 1.83
CA HIS A 85 -9.42 -10.90 1.06
C HIS A 85 -9.68 -10.50 -0.41
N ARG A 86 -10.67 -11.10 -1.06
CA ARG A 86 -11.05 -10.80 -2.44
C ARG A 86 -11.53 -9.36 -2.61
N LEU A 87 -12.40 -8.91 -1.71
CA LEU A 87 -12.94 -7.55 -1.71
C LEU A 87 -11.86 -6.49 -1.44
N GLY A 88 -11.01 -6.73 -0.44
CA GLY A 88 -9.87 -5.89 -0.11
C GLY A 88 -8.90 -5.76 -1.28
N LYS A 89 -8.50 -6.89 -1.88
CA LYS A 89 -7.63 -6.92 -3.06
C LYS A 89 -8.22 -6.14 -4.24
N ARG A 90 -9.50 -6.38 -4.55
CA ARG A 90 -10.20 -5.67 -5.62
C ARG A 90 -10.21 -4.15 -5.37
N ARG A 91 -10.60 -3.74 -4.16
CA ARG A 91 -10.65 -2.33 -3.77
C ARG A 91 -9.27 -1.67 -3.82
N PHE A 92 -8.21 -2.36 -3.40
CA PHE A 92 -6.84 -1.85 -3.47
C PHE A 92 -6.39 -1.55 -4.92
N HIS A 93 -6.77 -2.39 -5.89
CA HIS A 93 -6.37 -2.21 -7.28
C HIS A 93 -7.30 -1.28 -8.08
N GLU A 94 -8.58 -1.24 -7.76
CA GLU A 94 -9.59 -0.52 -8.57
C GLU A 94 -9.97 0.86 -8.00
N ALA A 95 -9.61 1.15 -6.75
CA ALA A 95 -9.93 2.43 -6.11
C ALA A 95 -9.30 3.62 -6.86
N LYS A 96 -10.10 4.68 -7.05
CA LYS A 96 -9.64 5.93 -7.66
C LYS A 96 -9.09 6.92 -6.63
N ARG A 97 -9.41 6.72 -5.35
CA ARG A 97 -9.01 7.59 -4.24
C ARG A 97 -8.04 6.86 -3.34
N ALA A 98 -6.99 7.56 -2.89
CA ALA A 98 -5.97 7.00 -2.01
C ALA A 98 -6.55 6.39 -0.72
N ASP A 99 -7.51 7.05 -0.08
CA ASP A 99 -8.15 6.53 1.14
C ASP A 99 -8.93 5.23 0.89
N GLU A 100 -9.58 5.10 -0.28
CA GLU A 100 -10.28 3.86 -0.64
C GLU A 100 -9.30 2.74 -0.96
N GLN A 101 -8.19 3.07 -1.61
CA GLN A 101 -7.09 2.14 -1.88
C GLN A 101 -6.46 1.65 -0.57
N HIS A 102 -6.14 2.54 0.36
CA HIS A 102 -5.63 2.20 1.69
C HIS A 102 -6.62 1.34 2.49
N ALA A 103 -7.92 1.64 2.44
CA ALA A 103 -8.93 0.80 3.07
C ALA A 103 -8.96 -0.61 2.44
N GLY A 104 -8.83 -0.70 1.11
CA GLY A 104 -8.72 -1.99 0.42
C GLY A 104 -7.50 -2.79 0.87
N LEU A 105 -6.33 -2.15 0.97
CA LEU A 105 -5.09 -2.77 1.43
C LEU A 105 -5.19 -3.23 2.90
N LEU A 106 -5.78 -2.40 3.77
CA LEU A 106 -6.01 -2.77 5.16
C LEU A 106 -6.84 -4.05 5.26
N TRP A 107 -7.97 -4.11 4.56
CA TRP A 107 -8.82 -5.31 4.58
C TRP A 107 -8.17 -6.54 3.95
N TYR A 108 -7.38 -6.35 2.91
CA TYR A 108 -6.59 -7.41 2.30
C TYR A 108 -5.60 -8.04 3.30
N LEU A 109 -4.80 -7.21 3.99
CA LEU A 109 -3.82 -7.67 4.97
C LEU A 109 -4.49 -8.25 6.22
N MET A 110 -5.57 -7.64 6.70
CA MET A 110 -6.40 -8.15 7.81
C MET A 110 -6.90 -9.57 7.54
N ALA A 111 -7.42 -9.83 6.34
CA ALA A 111 -7.93 -11.15 5.97
C ALA A 111 -6.83 -12.21 5.97
N ILE A 112 -5.63 -11.87 5.45
CA ILE A 112 -4.50 -12.80 5.42
C ILE A 112 -3.99 -13.07 6.83
N GLY A 113 -3.76 -12.02 7.62
CA GLY A 113 -3.24 -12.15 8.98
C GLY A 113 -4.14 -13.00 9.86
N ILE A 114 -5.45 -12.73 9.84
CA ILE A 114 -6.42 -13.53 10.61
C ILE A 114 -6.49 -14.97 10.09
N ALA A 115 -6.42 -15.22 8.77
CA ALA A 115 -6.45 -16.57 8.23
C ALA A 115 -5.23 -17.40 8.64
N ILE A 116 -4.05 -16.77 8.74
CA ILE A 116 -2.85 -17.43 9.24
C ILE A 116 -2.99 -17.72 10.74
N VAL A 117 -3.37 -16.73 11.54
CA VAL A 117 -3.50 -16.88 13.01
C VAL A 117 -4.56 -17.92 13.41
N ASP A 118 -5.74 -17.90 12.79
CA ASP A 118 -6.85 -18.77 13.21
C ASP A 118 -6.83 -20.16 12.57
N HIS A 119 -6.27 -20.28 11.36
CA HIS A 119 -6.38 -21.51 10.56
C HIS A 119 -5.06 -22.05 10.05
N GLY A 120 -3.94 -21.32 10.20
CA GLY A 120 -2.67 -21.67 9.57
C GLY A 120 -2.73 -21.63 8.03
N VAL A 121 -3.65 -20.84 7.45
CA VAL A 121 -3.87 -20.78 6.00
C VAL A 121 -3.40 -19.46 5.42
N LYS A 122 -2.42 -19.52 4.52
CA LYS A 122 -1.99 -18.36 3.73
C LYS A 122 -2.93 -18.13 2.53
N LEU A 123 -3.62 -17.00 2.50
CA LEU A 123 -4.52 -16.61 1.40
C LEU A 123 -3.82 -15.88 0.24
N SER A 124 -2.52 -15.60 0.38
CA SER A 124 -1.69 -14.91 -0.62
C SER A 124 -0.74 -15.87 -1.34
N SER A 125 -0.46 -15.59 -2.61
CA SER A 125 0.59 -16.27 -3.39
C SER A 125 1.98 -15.67 -3.18
N GLN A 126 2.08 -14.52 -2.51
CA GLN A 126 3.36 -13.86 -2.20
C GLN A 126 4.18 -14.70 -1.19
N PRO A 127 5.51 -14.50 -1.14
CA PRO A 127 6.36 -15.06 -0.09
C PRO A 127 5.79 -14.76 1.31
N GLU A 128 5.95 -15.72 2.21
CA GLU A 128 5.32 -15.62 3.54
C GLU A 128 5.97 -14.55 4.41
N ASP A 129 7.30 -14.49 4.41
CA ASP A 129 8.11 -13.46 5.05
C ASP A 129 7.72 -12.06 4.60
N GLU A 130 7.58 -11.83 3.29
CA GLU A 130 7.16 -10.53 2.76
C GLU A 130 5.76 -10.11 3.22
N VAL A 131 4.83 -11.07 3.33
CA VAL A 131 3.46 -10.80 3.75
C VAL A 131 3.37 -10.58 5.25
N VAL A 132 4.09 -11.38 6.05
CA VAL A 132 4.18 -11.23 7.50
C VAL A 132 4.78 -9.87 7.84
N ASP A 133 5.89 -9.49 7.20
CA ASP A 133 6.51 -8.17 7.37
C ASP A 133 5.50 -7.04 7.09
N ALA A 134 4.76 -7.13 5.97
CA ALA A 134 3.75 -6.14 5.62
C ALA A 134 2.60 -6.07 6.65
N ILE A 135 2.19 -7.21 7.21
CA ILE A 135 1.15 -7.29 8.25
C ILE A 135 1.65 -6.63 9.54
N LEU A 136 2.88 -6.92 9.97
CA LEU A 136 3.45 -6.37 11.20
C LEU A 136 3.65 -4.85 11.11
N VAL A 137 4.13 -4.34 9.97
CA VAL A 137 4.23 -2.89 9.71
C VAL A 137 2.87 -2.19 9.89
N VAL A 138 1.80 -2.80 9.40
CA VAL A 138 0.44 -2.24 9.54
C VAL A 138 -0.09 -2.42 10.96
N ALA A 139 0.18 -3.56 11.61
CA ALA A 139 -0.24 -3.85 12.97
C ALA A 139 0.27 -2.80 13.98
N ASP A 140 1.54 -2.40 13.85
CA ASP A 140 2.15 -1.36 14.70
C ASP A 140 1.39 -0.03 14.66
N ALA A 141 0.83 0.31 13.50
CA ALA A 141 0.07 1.53 13.30
C ALA A 141 -1.41 1.42 13.72
N LEU A 142 -1.89 0.21 14.04
CA LEU A 142 -3.28 -0.01 14.44
C LEU A 142 -3.50 0.17 15.96
N PRO A 143 -4.72 0.57 16.37
CA PRO A 143 -5.09 0.58 17.78
C PRO A 143 -5.36 -0.84 18.29
N ASN A 144 -5.26 -1.02 19.61
CA ASN A 144 -5.80 -2.22 20.25
C ASN A 144 -7.34 -2.26 20.11
N PRO A 145 -7.95 -3.46 19.94
CA PRO A 145 -7.34 -4.80 19.99
C PRO A 145 -6.78 -5.32 18.66
N TRP A 146 -6.80 -4.52 17.58
CA TRP A 146 -6.42 -4.97 16.25
C TRP A 146 -4.92 -5.24 16.09
N ARG A 147 -4.09 -4.40 16.71
CA ARG A 147 -2.64 -4.63 16.78
C ARG A 147 -2.33 -6.02 17.34
N ALA A 148 -2.78 -6.28 18.57
CA ALA A 148 -2.57 -7.57 19.24
C ALA A 148 -3.13 -8.76 18.44
N ARG A 149 -4.24 -8.54 17.70
CA ARG A 149 -4.84 -9.57 16.85
C ARG A 149 -3.94 -9.98 15.68
N LEU A 150 -3.21 -9.04 15.09
CA LEU A 150 -2.33 -9.31 13.94
C LEU A 150 -0.91 -9.72 14.38
N GLU A 151 -0.38 -9.15 15.45
CA GLU A 151 0.94 -9.51 15.99
C GLU A 151 1.03 -11.00 16.41
N ALA A 152 -0.12 -11.63 16.68
CA ALA A 152 -0.19 -13.07 16.96
C ALA A 152 0.27 -13.97 15.78
N ILE A 153 0.54 -13.42 14.61
CA ILE A 153 1.10 -14.14 13.47
C ILE A 153 2.55 -14.58 13.68
N ASP A 154 3.27 -13.92 14.59
CA ASP A 154 4.68 -14.18 14.92
C ASP A 154 4.86 -15.13 16.13
N LEU A 155 3.77 -15.78 16.57
CA LEU A 155 3.73 -16.71 17.71
C LEU A 155 3.62 -18.17 17.26
#